data_AF-A0A9D4SAJ9-F1
#
_entry.id   AF-A0A9D4SAJ9-F1
#
_cell.length_a   1.000
_cell.length_b   1.000
_cell.length_c   1.000
_cell.angle_alpha   90.00
_cell.angle_beta   90.00
_cell.angle_gamma   90.00
#
_symmetry.space_group_name_H-M   'P 1'
#
loop_
_entity.id
_entity.type
_entity.pdbx_description
1 polymer ?
#
loop_
_entity_poly.entity_id
_entity_poly.type
_entity_poly.pdbx_seq_one_letter_code
_entity_poly.pdbx_strand_id
1 'polypeptide(L)' 'MPLPNTAADCWRLLFDYHSDTVVMLNEFDRNDKSCALYWPEKYRYTVDKVPMSISPLYDCMT' A
#
# COMPACT_ATOMS: atom_id res chain seq x y z
N MET A 1 0.36 10.31 3.14
CA MET A 1 -0.17 8.93 2.97
C MET A 1 -1.69 8.97 3.13
N PRO A 2 -2.45 7.90 2.78
CA PRO A 2 -3.91 7.89 2.96
C PRO A 2 -4.29 8.20 4.40
N LEU A 3 -5.33 9.01 4.58
CA LEU A 3 -5.89 9.27 5.90
C LEU A 3 -6.56 8.00 6.43
N PRO A 4 -6.67 7.84 7.76
CA PRO A 4 -7.33 6.69 8.39
C PRO A 4 -8.73 6.38 7.81
N ASN A 5 -9.50 7.42 7.49
CA ASN A 5 -10.85 7.30 6.94
C ASN A 5 -10.91 7.12 5.42
N THR A 6 -9.79 7.23 4.69
CA THR A 6 -9.73 7.15 3.22
C THR A 6 -8.89 5.99 2.70
N ALA A 7 -8.36 5.14 3.59
CA ALA A 7 -7.54 3.98 3.19
C ALA A 7 -8.31 3.02 2.28
N ALA A 8 -9.59 2.77 2.57
CA ALA A 8 -10.45 1.93 1.74
C ALA A 8 -10.72 2.54 0.35
N ASP A 9 -10.90 3.86 0.29
CA ASP A 9 -11.07 4.57 -0.99
C ASP A 9 -9.81 4.51 -1.85
N CYS A 10 -8.63 4.53 -1.24
CA CYS A 10 -7.36 4.35 -1.95
C CYS A 10 -7.30 2.96 -2.62
N TRP A 11 -7.67 1.90 -1.91
CA TRP A 11 -7.75 0.54 -2.50
C TRP A 11 -8.81 0.41 -3.58
N ARG A 12 -9.98 1.04 -3.40
CA ARG A 12 -11.02 1.05 -4.42
C ARG A 12 -10.55 1.75 -5.69
N LEU A 13 -9.84 2.87 -5.57
CA LEU A 13 -9.24 3.57 -6.70
C LEU A 13 -8.23 2.67 -7.43
N LEU A 14 -7.34 1.99 -6.72
CA LEU A 14 -6.36 1.08 -7.35
C LEU A 14 -7.05 -0.05 -8.13
N PHE A 15 -8.12 -0.61 -7.57
CA PHE A 15 -8.92 -1.64 -8.22
C PHE A 15 -9.64 -1.12 -9.47
N ASP A 16 -10.33 0.02 -9.36
CA ASP A 16 -11.13 0.60 -10.45
C ASP A 16 -10.25 1.02 -11.64
N TYR A 17 -9.01 1.45 -11.37
CA TYR A 17 -8.05 1.88 -12.40
C TYR A 17 -7.08 0.76 -12.82
N HIS A 18 -7.27 -0.48 -12.38
CA HIS A 18 -6.38 -1.62 -12.69
C HIS A 18 -4.88 -1.31 -12.42
N SER A 19 -4.59 -0.65 -11.30
CA SER A 19 -3.23 -0.33 -10.90
C SER A 19 -2.58 -1.52 -10.18
N ASP A 20 -1.53 -2.09 -10.77
CA ASP A 20 -0.82 -3.25 -10.22
C ASP A 20 0.26 -2.89 -9.19
N THR A 21 0.69 -1.62 -9.15
CA THR A 21 1.84 -1.18 -8.34
C THR A 21 1.55 0.13 -7.62
N VAL A 22 1.84 0.15 -6.32
CA VAL A 22 1.82 1.37 -5.49
C VAL A 22 3.24 1.68 -5.05
N VAL A 23 3.73 2.86 -5.42
CA VAL A 23 5.04 3.35 -5.00
C VAL A 23 4.90 4.34 -3.86
N MET A 24 5.54 4.02 -2.74
CA MET A 24 5.59 4.90 -1.58
C MET A 24 6.88 5.71 -1.60
N LEU A 25 6.75 7.03 -1.72
CA LEU A 25 7.89 7.97 -1.81
C LEU A 25 8.41 8.43 -0.44
N ASN A 26 7.58 8.36 0.59
CA ASN A 26 7.92 8.80 1.95
C ASN A 26 8.06 7.59 2.87
N GLU A 27 8.92 7.69 3.88
CA GLU A 27 8.97 6.68 4.94
C GLU A 27 7.69 6.66 5.76
N PHE A 28 7.29 5.47 6.22
CA PHE A 28 6.16 5.30 7.10
C PHE A 28 6.62 5.28 8.56
N ASP A 29 6.15 6.23 9.37
CA ASP A 29 6.35 6.23 10.81
C ASP A 29 5.13 5.63 11.52
N ARG A 30 5.36 4.54 12.28
CA ARG A 30 4.32 3.86 13.08
C ARG A 30 3.75 4.73 14.20
N ASN A 31 4.50 5.74 14.64
CA ASN A 31 4.05 6.64 15.71
C ASN A 31 3.18 7.78 15.17
N ASP A 32 3.15 8.00 13.86
CA ASP A 32 2.32 9.02 13.23
C ASP A 32 0.87 8.50 13.05
N LYS A 33 -0.07 9.11 13.78
CA LYS A 33 -1.49 8.79 13.73
C LYS A 33 -2.25 9.50 12.60
N SER A 34 -1.58 10.42 11.88
CA SER A 34 -2.18 11.13 10.76
C SER A 34 -2.33 10.26 9.50
N CYS A 35 -1.56 9.18 9.43
CA CYS A 35 -1.49 8.27 8.30
C CYS A 35 -2.08 6.90 8.63
N ALA A 36 -2.84 6.33 7.70
CA ALA A 36 -3.28 4.95 7.80
C ALA A 36 -2.16 3.99 7.38
N LEU A 37 -1.97 2.92 8.15
CA LEU A 37 -1.34 1.72 7.62
C LEU A 37 -2.33 1.06 6.65
N TYR A 38 -2.13 1.25 5.36
CA TYR A 38 -3.06 0.75 4.35
C TYR A 38 -2.63 -0.59 3.76
N TRP A 39 -1.47 -1.14 4.11
CA TRP A 39 -0.98 -2.42 3.59
C TRP A 39 -0.73 -3.46 4.68
N PRO A 40 -0.77 -4.77 4.33
CA PRO A 40 -0.41 -5.82 5.27
C PRO A 40 1.08 -5.78 5.59
N GLU A 41 1.44 -5.58 6.86
CA GLU A 41 2.85 -5.60 7.31
C GLU A 41 3.45 -6.99 7.40
N LYS A 42 2.58 -7.98 7.57
CA LYS A 42 2.93 -9.39 7.48
C LYS A 42 2.18 -9.93 6.29
N TYR A 43 2.88 -10.11 5.17
CA TYR A 43 2.42 -11.01 4.12
C TYR A 43 2.32 -12.40 4.74
N ARG A 44 1.15 -12.73 5.29
CA ARG A 44 0.83 -14.13 5.54
C ARG A 44 0.71 -14.71 4.14
N TYR A 45 1.70 -15.49 3.72
CA TYR A 45 1.70 -16.23 2.47
C TYR A 45 0.51 -17.20 2.45
N THR A 46 -0.70 -16.70 2.26
CA THR A 46 -1.76 -17.49 1.66
C THR A 46 -1.45 -17.42 0.17
N VAL A 47 -0.98 -18.55 -0.35
CA VAL A 47 -0.52 -18.77 -1.74
C VAL A 47 -1.59 -18.43 -2.80
N ASP A 48 -2.76 -17.97 -2.37
CA ASP A 48 -3.87 -17.64 -3.23
C ASP A 48 -4.13 -16.12 -3.23
N LYS A 49 -3.55 -15.47 -4.25
CA LYS A 49 -4.06 -14.26 -4.93
C LYS A 49 -4.31 -13.02 -4.06
N VAL A 50 -3.25 -12.25 -3.79
CA VAL A 50 -3.37 -10.79 -3.74
C VAL A 50 -2.55 -10.23 -4.91
N PRO A 51 -3.17 -9.65 -5.96
CA PRO A 51 -2.45 -9.24 -7.18
C PRO A 51 -1.63 -7.95 -7.02
N MET A 52 -1.64 -7.30 -5.86
CA MET A 52 -0.97 -6.01 -5.66
C MET A 52 0.34 -6.17 -4.88
N SER A 53 1.43 -5.77 -5.52
CA SER A 53 2.73 -5.58 -4.90
C SER A 53 2.87 -4.13 -4.45
N ILE A 54 3.37 -3.91 -3.23
CA ILE A 54 3.73 -2.59 -2.73
C ILE A 54 5.24 -2.55 -2.66
N SER A 55 5.83 -1.63 -3.40
CA SER A 55 7.27 -1.55 -3.59
C SER A 55 7.76 -0.20 -3.08
N PRO A 56 8.74 -0.18 -2.16
CA PRO A 56 9.49 1.03 -1.87
C PRO A 56 10.13 1.60 -3.14
N LEU A 57 10.22 2.92 -3.27
CA LEU A 57 10.81 3.55 -4.46
C LEU A 57 12.24 3.05 -4.76
N TYR A 58 13.03 2.76 -3.73
CA TYR A 58 14.40 2.27 -3.89
C TYR A 58 14.47 0.89 -4.56
N ASP A 59 13.44 0.05 -4.40
CA ASP A 59 13.34 -1.26 -5.03
C ASP A 59 12.86 -1.18 -6.49
N CYS A 60 12.22 -0.07 -6.89
CA CYS A 60 11.74 0.15 -8.26
C CYS A 60 12.80 0.71 -9.23
N MET A 61 13.97 1.14 -8.74
CA MET A 61 15.00 1.79 -9.55
C MET A 61 16.14 0.85 -10.01
N THR A 62 15.99 -0.47 -9.86
CA THR A 62 16.95 -1.50 -10.34
C THR A 62 16.32 -2.33 -11.44
#